data_AF-A0A916R110-F1
#
_entry.id   AF-A0A916R110-F1
#
_cell.length_a   1.000
_cell.length_b   1.000
_cell.length_c   1.000
_cell.angle_alpha   90.00
_cell.angle_beta   90.00
_cell.angle_gamma   90.00
#
_symmetry.space_group_name_H-M   'P 1'
#
loop_
_entity.id
_entity.type
_entity.pdbx_description
1 polymer ?
#
loop_
_entity_poly.entity_id
_entity_poly.type
_entity_poly.pdbx_seq_one_letter_code
_entity_poly.pdbx_strand_id
1 'polypeptide(L)'
;MTFYERTERGMTRLAAGLALLGGMGLIFATLVTCVSILLKLGGRIFDNTTETFSWLRPILGEEELVTYGVGFALFAALPWVMIQRGHIKIDLFEPVFGNRFNRILDLIGDVILAALAYLILTRQWFMLFSKARGSKEPLGNLLLQGDFAGAADRMRTSQESQILGLPLWPTYIVAEICVAVFFVVALFCVWRRIRALLSPSTTEV
;
A
#
# COMPACT_ATOMS: atom_id res chain seq x y z
N MET A 1 21.44 24.78 -0.14
CA MET A 1 20.86 23.42 -0.25
C MET A 1 20.92 22.99 -1.68
N THR A 2 21.63 21.91 -1.97
CA THR A 2 21.67 21.37 -3.34
C THR A 2 20.28 20.87 -3.75
N PHE A 3 19.95 20.90 -5.04
CA PHE A 3 18.66 20.40 -5.57
C PHE A 3 18.36 18.96 -5.08
N TYR A 4 19.41 18.15 -4.94
CA TYR A 4 19.37 16.79 -4.42
C TYR A 4 18.94 16.69 -2.94
N GLU A 5 19.47 17.53 -2.05
CA GLU A 5 19.05 17.53 -0.64
C GLU A 5 17.56 17.91 -0.49
N ARG A 6 17.07 18.81 -1.36
CA ARG A 6 15.67 19.23 -1.34
C ARG A 6 14.75 18.09 -1.79
N THR A 7 15.12 17.34 -2.83
CA THR A 7 14.34 16.19 -3.30
C THR A 7 14.37 15.04 -2.29
N GLU A 8 15.53 14.75 -1.68
CA GLU A 8 15.64 13.72 -0.64
C GLU A 8 14.75 14.03 0.57
N ARG A 9 14.79 15.26 1.09
CA ARG A 9 13.91 15.68 2.19
C ARG A 9 12.43 15.61 1.81
N GLY A 10 12.09 15.96 0.57
CA GLY A 10 10.74 15.85 0.05
C GLY A 10 10.25 14.41 0.05
N MET A 11 11.01 13.50 -0.57
CA MET A 11 10.68 12.07 -0.65
C MET A 11 10.57 11.43 0.74
N THR A 12 11.49 11.74 1.65
CA THR A 12 11.45 11.22 3.02
C THR A 12 10.22 11.70 3.78
N ARG A 13 9.82 12.97 3.64
CA ARG A 13 8.61 13.50 4.28
C ARG A 13 7.34 12.89 3.70
N LEU A 14 7.28 12.71 2.38
CA LEU A 14 6.15 12.05 1.72
C LEU A 14 6.01 10.60 2.19
N ALA A 15 7.12 9.86 2.22
CA ALA A 15 7.13 8.48 2.70
C ALA A 15 6.78 8.39 4.19
N ALA A 16 7.29 9.28 5.03
CA ALA A 16 6.95 9.35 6.45
C ALA A 16 5.46 9.65 6.67
N GLY A 17 4.93 10.64 5.93
CA GLY A 17 3.52 11.00 5.99
C GLY A 17 2.62 9.84 5.60
N LEU A 18 2.96 9.13 4.52
CA LEU A 18 2.22 7.95 4.09
C LEU A 18 2.29 6.82 5.14
N ALA A 19 3.47 6.55 5.69
CA ALA A 19 3.63 5.54 6.74
C ALA A 19 2.84 5.88 8.01
N LEU A 20 2.76 7.15 8.41
CA LEU A 20 1.92 7.59 9.53
C LEU A 20 0.44 7.39 9.24
N LEU A 21 -0.03 7.71 8.03
CA LEU A 21 -1.40 7.42 7.60
C LEU A 21 -1.69 5.92 7.63
N GLY A 22 -0.75 5.10 7.15
CA GLY A 22 -0.85 3.64 7.25
C GLY A 22 -0.92 3.14 8.71
N GLY A 23 -0.13 3.74 9.60
CA GLY A 23 -0.17 3.47 11.04
C GLY A 23 -1.52 3.79 11.67
N MET A 24 -2.18 4.87 11.24
CA MET A 24 -3.57 5.15 11.65
C MET A 24 -4.53 4.05 11.21
N GLY A 25 -4.31 3.45 10.03
CA GLY A 25 -5.04 2.27 9.55
C GLY A 25 -4.88 1.04 10.45
N LEU A 26 -3.68 0.78 10.97
CA LEU A 26 -3.45 -0.31 11.94
C LEU A 26 -4.12 -0.04 13.29
N ILE A 27 -4.05 1.21 13.78
CA ILE A 27 -4.75 1.59 15.02
C ILE A 27 -6.24 1.38 14.84
N PHE A 28 -6.81 1.80 13.71
CA PHE A 28 -8.21 1.58 13.37
C PHE A 28 -8.56 0.09 13.34
N ALA A 29 -7.79 -0.73 12.63
CA ALA A 29 -8.01 -2.18 12.57
C ALA A 29 -7.96 -2.81 13.97
N THR A 30 -6.99 -2.42 14.79
CA THR A 30 -6.84 -2.90 16.17
C THR A 30 -8.06 -2.53 17.02
N LEU A 31 -8.52 -1.28 16.95
CA LEU A 31 -9.70 -0.81 17.69
C LEU A 31 -10.95 -1.57 17.27
N VAL A 32 -11.16 -1.79 15.97
CA VAL A 32 -12.28 -2.57 15.44
C VAL A 32 -12.24 -4.00 15.98
N THR A 33 -11.07 -4.66 15.95
CA THR A 33 -10.90 -6.00 16.50
C THR A 33 -11.16 -6.04 18.02
N CYS A 34 -10.64 -5.08 18.79
CA CYS A 34 -10.89 -5.00 20.22
C CYS A 34 -12.38 -4.82 20.54
N VAL A 35 -13.05 -3.90 19.85
CA VAL A 35 -14.51 -3.66 20.02
C VAL A 35 -15.30 -4.91 19.70
N SER A 36 -14.95 -5.62 18.63
CA SER A 36 -15.61 -6.88 18.30
C SER A 36 -15.43 -7.95 19.37
N ILE A 37 -14.19 -8.17 19.81
CA ILE A 37 -13.90 -9.19 20.83
C ILE A 37 -14.69 -8.89 22.11
N LEU A 38 -14.79 -7.62 22.51
CA LEU A 38 -15.60 -7.19 23.64
C LEU A 38 -17.10 -7.47 23.43
N LEU A 39 -17.66 -7.16 22.25
CA LEU A 39 -19.05 -7.45 21.93
C LEU A 39 -19.34 -8.96 21.91
N LYS A 40 -18.47 -9.76 21.29
CA LYS A 40 -18.57 -11.23 21.23
C LYS A 40 -18.46 -11.86 22.61
N LEU A 41 -17.54 -11.38 23.44
CA LEU A 41 -17.36 -11.85 24.81
C LEU A 41 -18.56 -11.46 25.69
N GLY A 42 -19.04 -10.21 25.58
CA GLY A 42 -20.24 -9.75 26.26
C GLY A 42 -21.46 -10.59 25.89
N GLY A 43 -21.72 -10.79 24.59
CA GLY A 43 -22.83 -11.62 24.12
C GLY A 43 -22.81 -13.03 24.73
N ARG A 44 -21.64 -13.69 24.74
CA ARG A 44 -21.48 -15.03 25.35
C ARG A 44 -21.73 -15.07 26.86
N ILE A 45 -21.37 -14.01 27.59
CA ILE A 45 -21.57 -13.94 29.05
C ILE A 45 -23.03 -13.66 29.38
N PHE A 46 -23.70 -12.79 28.62
CA PHE A 46 -25.06 -12.33 28.88
C PHE A 46 -26.16 -13.24 28.30
N ASP A 47 -25.86 -14.10 27.32
CA ASP A 47 -26.81 -15.08 26.73
C ASP A 47 -27.40 -16.05 27.77
N ASN A 48 -26.73 -16.27 28.91
CA ASN A 48 -27.24 -17.16 29.96
C ASN A 48 -28.22 -16.50 30.95
N THR A 49 -28.52 -15.20 30.83
CA THR A 49 -29.26 -14.52 31.91
C THR A 49 -30.33 -13.53 31.47
N THR A 50 -30.36 -12.97 30.25
CA THR A 50 -31.43 -12.02 29.92
C THR A 50 -31.64 -11.77 28.41
N GLU A 51 -32.86 -12.02 27.94
CA GLU A 51 -33.43 -11.63 26.62
C GLU A 51 -33.40 -10.10 26.33
N THR A 52 -32.83 -9.28 27.22
CA THR A 52 -32.92 -7.82 27.18
C THR A 52 -31.86 -7.15 26.29
N PHE A 53 -30.76 -7.84 25.96
CA PHE A 53 -29.66 -7.23 25.19
C PHE A 53 -29.58 -7.73 23.74
N SER A 54 -30.65 -7.51 22.98
CA SER A 54 -30.70 -7.74 21.51
C SER A 54 -29.62 -6.99 20.70
N TRP A 55 -28.99 -5.97 21.30
CA TRP A 55 -27.95 -5.16 20.66
C TRP A 55 -26.52 -5.74 20.80
N LEU A 56 -26.27 -6.72 21.68
CA LEU A 56 -24.96 -7.38 21.83
C LEU A 56 -24.72 -8.48 20.77
N ARG A 57 -25.20 -8.29 19.55
CA ARG A 57 -24.97 -9.23 18.45
C ARG A 57 -23.52 -9.12 17.96
N PRO A 58 -22.85 -10.25 17.67
CA PRO A 58 -21.55 -10.25 16.99
C PRO A 58 -21.60 -9.41 15.71
N ILE A 59 -20.63 -8.50 15.55
CA ILE A 59 -20.49 -7.70 14.34
C ILE A 59 -20.13 -8.64 13.18
N LEU A 60 -20.97 -8.68 12.15
CA LEU A 60 -20.69 -9.42 10.92
C LEU A 60 -19.83 -8.54 10.00
N GLY A 61 -18.68 -9.07 9.57
CA GLY A 61 -17.82 -8.48 8.53
C GLY A 61 -16.79 -7.44 9.01
N GLU A 62 -16.50 -7.40 10.30
CA GLU A 62 -15.28 -6.73 10.82
C GLU A 62 -13.99 -7.23 10.14
N GLU A 63 -13.95 -8.50 9.74
CA GLU A 63 -12.80 -9.14 9.09
C GLU A 63 -12.47 -8.47 7.75
N GLU A 64 -13.49 -8.00 7.01
CA GLU A 64 -13.29 -7.25 5.76
C GLU A 64 -12.66 -5.88 6.06
N LEU A 65 -13.18 -5.19 7.08
CA LEU A 65 -12.67 -3.89 7.50
C LEU A 65 -11.22 -3.96 7.99
N VAL A 66 -10.90 -4.98 8.79
CA VAL A 66 -9.53 -5.26 9.28
C VAL A 66 -8.62 -5.59 8.11
N THR A 67 -9.07 -6.43 7.16
CA THR A 67 -8.30 -6.79 5.97
C THR A 67 -7.94 -5.56 5.14
N TYR A 68 -8.90 -4.65 4.90
CA TYR A 68 -8.63 -3.40 4.19
C TYR A 68 -7.73 -2.45 4.98
N GLY A 69 -7.91 -2.36 6.30
CA GLY A 69 -7.07 -1.54 7.18
C GLY A 69 -5.60 -2.00 7.20
N VAL A 70 -5.38 -3.30 7.34
CA VAL A 70 -4.03 -3.91 7.28
C VAL A 70 -3.43 -3.78 5.88
N GLY A 71 -4.22 -4.03 4.83
CA GLY A 71 -3.77 -3.85 3.45
C GLY A 71 -3.32 -2.42 3.17
N PHE A 72 -4.12 -1.43 3.56
CA PHE A 72 -3.77 -0.02 3.46
C PHE A 72 -2.47 0.29 4.20
N ALA A 73 -2.33 -0.20 5.44
CA ALA A 73 -1.12 0.01 6.23
C ALA A 73 0.14 -0.55 5.56
N LEU A 74 0.05 -1.75 4.97
CA LEU A 74 1.17 -2.36 4.24
C LEU A 74 1.60 -1.48 3.07
N PHE A 75 0.66 -1.17 2.16
CA PHE A 75 0.99 -0.36 0.96
C PHE A 75 1.47 1.05 1.32
N ALA A 76 0.94 1.65 2.38
CA ALA A 76 1.32 2.97 2.85
C ALA A 76 2.72 2.99 3.52
N ALA A 77 3.16 1.87 4.11
CA ALA A 77 4.48 1.74 4.74
C ALA A 77 5.61 1.42 3.75
N LEU A 78 5.31 0.82 2.58
CA LEU A 78 6.31 0.42 1.58
C LEU A 78 7.30 1.52 1.18
N PRO A 79 6.89 2.77 0.90
CA PRO A 79 7.85 3.83 0.52
C PRO A 79 8.83 4.17 1.64
N TRP A 80 8.35 4.14 2.90
CA TRP A 80 9.20 4.42 4.05
C TRP A 80 10.26 3.33 4.25
N VAL A 81 9.85 2.06 4.15
CA VAL A 81 10.76 0.91 4.23
C VAL A 81 11.85 1.00 3.16
N MET A 82 11.49 1.42 1.94
CA MET A 82 12.45 1.55 0.84
C MET A 82 13.47 2.68 1.05
N ILE A 83 13.07 3.82 1.62
CA ILE A 83 14.01 4.91 1.92
C ILE A 83 14.99 4.52 3.03
N GLN A 84 14.46 3.88 4.08
CA GLN A 84 15.22 3.46 5.27
C GLN A 84 16.02 2.17 5.04
N ARG A 85 15.86 1.51 3.88
CA ARG A 85 16.50 0.24 3.54
C ARG A 85 16.16 -0.89 4.50
N GLY A 86 14.93 -0.88 5.03
CA GLY A 86 14.43 -1.88 5.95
C GLY A 86 14.07 -3.23 5.32
N HIS A 87 14.33 -3.42 4.02
CA HIS A 87 14.28 -4.73 3.37
C HIS A 87 15.35 -5.67 3.95
N ILE A 88 15.07 -6.98 3.96
CA ILE A 88 16.00 -8.01 4.42
C ILE A 88 17.22 -7.98 3.51
N LYS A 89 18.28 -7.30 3.94
CA LYS A 89 19.58 -7.36 3.29
C LYS A 89 20.26 -8.64 3.71
N ILE A 90 21.02 -9.20 2.78
CA ILE A 90 21.85 -10.38 3.06
C ILE A 90 23.12 -9.89 3.79
N ASP A 91 22.93 -9.22 4.93
CA ASP A 91 24.00 -8.66 5.76
C ASP A 91 24.90 -9.81 6.31
N LEU A 92 24.44 -11.06 6.26
CA LEU A 92 25.17 -12.26 6.68
C LEU A 92 26.44 -12.52 5.85
N PHE A 93 26.48 -12.13 4.57
CA PHE A 93 27.67 -12.30 3.72
C PHE A 93 28.44 -11.00 3.46
N GLU A 94 27.98 -9.89 4.02
CA GLU A 94 28.62 -8.57 3.89
C GLU A 94 30.11 -8.55 4.31
N PRO A 95 30.55 -9.25 5.38
CA PRO A 95 31.98 -9.28 5.75
C PRO A 95 32.84 -10.19 4.85
N VAL A 96 32.22 -11.09 4.07
CA VAL A 96 32.94 -11.98 3.14
C VAL A 96 33.16 -11.30 1.78
N PHE A 97 32.29 -10.37 1.42
CA PHE A 97 32.32 -9.68 0.14
C PHE A 97 32.96 -8.29 0.23
N GLY A 98 33.70 -7.89 -0.82
CA GLY A 98 34.32 -6.57 -0.88
C GLY A 98 33.31 -5.43 -1.00
N ASN A 99 33.73 -4.22 -0.58
CA ASN A 99 32.89 -3.01 -0.51
C ASN A 99 32.26 -2.56 -1.86
N ARG A 100 32.77 -3.06 -2.99
CA ARG A 100 32.21 -2.84 -4.33
C ARG A 100 31.06 -3.79 -4.64
N PHE A 101 31.19 -5.07 -4.27
CA PHE A 101 30.18 -6.08 -4.50
C PHE A 101 28.92 -5.82 -3.67
N ASN A 102 29.08 -5.45 -2.40
CA ASN A 102 27.96 -5.09 -1.53
C ASN A 102 27.14 -3.92 -2.10
N ARG A 103 27.81 -2.91 -2.69
CA ARG A 103 27.13 -1.79 -3.36
C ARG A 103 26.35 -2.21 -4.61
N ILE A 104 26.84 -3.21 -5.36
CA ILE A 104 26.13 -3.75 -6.52
C ILE A 104 24.92 -4.57 -6.07
N LEU A 105 25.05 -5.40 -5.04
CA LEU A 105 23.92 -6.14 -4.48
C LEU A 105 22.81 -5.21 -3.98
N ASP A 106 23.18 -4.14 -3.27
CA ASP A 106 22.26 -3.07 -2.87
C ASP A 106 21.52 -2.46 -4.06
N LEU A 107 22.24 -2.15 -5.15
CA LEU A 107 21.63 -1.61 -6.37
C LEU A 107 20.67 -2.61 -7.01
N ILE A 108 21.06 -3.88 -7.09
CA ILE A 108 20.20 -4.95 -7.64
C ILE A 108 18.92 -5.06 -6.83
N GLY A 109 19.01 -5.02 -5.50
CA GLY A 109 17.83 -5.02 -4.61
C GLY A 109 16.90 -3.84 -4.88
N ASP A 110 17.45 -2.62 -4.96
CA ASP A 110 16.68 -1.41 -5.25
C ASP A 110 16.03 -1.47 -6.65
N VAL A 111 16.72 -2.03 -7.66
CA VAL A 111 16.19 -2.20 -9.02
C VAL A 111 15.09 -3.26 -9.07
N ILE A 112 15.25 -4.39 -8.38
CA ILE A 112 14.23 -5.45 -8.31
C ILE A 112 12.97 -4.89 -7.64
N LEU A 113 13.10 -4.16 -6.53
CA LEU A 113 11.97 -3.53 -5.87
C LEU A 113 11.28 -2.49 -6.76
N ALA A 114 12.04 -1.69 -7.50
CA ALA A 114 11.48 -0.74 -8.48
C ALA A 114 10.75 -1.46 -9.62
N ALA A 115 11.29 -2.59 -10.11
CA ALA A 115 10.64 -3.40 -11.13
C ALA A 115 9.34 -4.05 -10.62
N LEU A 116 9.34 -4.58 -9.39
CA LEU A 116 8.13 -5.10 -8.75
C LEU A 116 7.07 -4.00 -8.57
N ALA A 117 7.47 -2.83 -8.10
CA ALA A 117 6.58 -1.67 -7.98
C ALA A 117 5.97 -1.30 -9.34
N TYR A 118 6.77 -1.27 -10.41
CA TYR A 118 6.29 -1.03 -11.77
C TYR A 118 5.31 -2.10 -12.26
N LEU A 119 5.59 -3.38 -12.01
CA LEU A 119 4.70 -4.47 -12.42
C LEU A 119 3.36 -4.42 -11.68
N ILE A 120 3.39 -4.15 -10.37
CA ILE A 120 2.17 -4.00 -9.56
C ILE A 120 1.37 -2.79 -10.06
N LEU A 121 2.01 -1.64 -10.25
CA LEU A 121 1.39 -0.42 -10.75
C LEU A 121 0.74 -0.64 -12.12
N THR A 122 1.49 -1.17 -13.09
CA THR A 122 0.94 -1.41 -14.44
C THR A 122 -0.18 -2.43 -14.43
N ARG A 123 -0.11 -3.47 -13.59
CA ARG A 123 -1.17 -4.48 -13.49
C ARG A 123 -2.43 -3.92 -12.84
N GLN A 124 -2.31 -3.16 -11.75
CA GLN A 124 -3.44 -2.54 -11.06
C GLN A 124 -4.07 -1.44 -11.91
N TRP A 125 -3.26 -0.57 -12.51
CA TRP A 125 -3.71 0.43 -13.46
C TRP A 125 -4.52 -0.19 -14.59
N PHE A 126 -3.99 -1.27 -15.19
CA PHE A 126 -4.73 -1.99 -16.22
C PHE A 126 -6.02 -2.58 -15.67
N MET A 127 -6.07 -3.13 -14.46
CA MET A 127 -7.35 -3.62 -13.91
C MET A 127 -8.37 -2.52 -13.63
N LEU A 128 -7.93 -1.32 -13.24
CA LEU A 128 -8.81 -0.18 -12.95
C LEU A 128 -9.43 0.40 -14.23
N PHE A 129 -8.66 0.46 -15.33
CA PHE A 129 -9.07 1.09 -16.58
C PHE A 129 -9.46 0.11 -17.69
N SER A 130 -9.09 -1.17 -17.56
CA SER A 130 -9.44 -2.19 -18.53
C SER A 130 -10.90 -2.62 -18.36
N LYS A 131 -11.40 -3.14 -19.47
CA LYS A 131 -12.79 -3.44 -19.71
C LYS A 131 -13.28 -4.51 -18.74
N ALA A 132 -14.27 -4.17 -17.89
CA ALA A 132 -15.02 -5.16 -17.13
C ALA A 132 -15.63 -6.18 -18.10
N ARG A 133 -15.44 -7.47 -17.80
CA ARG A 133 -15.78 -8.60 -18.65
C ARG A 133 -17.29 -8.57 -18.99
N GLY A 134 -17.65 -8.08 -20.19
CA GLY A 134 -19.03 -8.10 -20.71
C GLY A 134 -19.57 -6.83 -21.38
N SER A 135 -18.93 -5.66 -21.28
CA SER A 135 -19.42 -4.43 -21.95
C SER A 135 -18.92 -4.31 -23.40
N LYS A 136 -19.55 -3.51 -24.28
CA LYS A 136 -19.10 -3.34 -25.68
C LYS A 136 -18.10 -2.19 -25.89
N GLU A 137 -18.05 -1.19 -25.01
CA GLU A 137 -17.25 0.03 -25.22
C GLU A 137 -16.30 0.34 -24.03
N PRO A 138 -15.10 0.92 -24.29
CA PRO A 138 -14.13 1.25 -23.25
C PRO A 138 -14.59 2.43 -22.36
N LEU A 139 -14.19 2.41 -21.08
CA LEU A 139 -14.53 3.43 -20.08
C LEU A 139 -14.11 4.84 -20.51
N GLY A 140 -13.03 4.95 -21.29
CA GLY A 140 -12.57 6.20 -21.89
C GLY A 140 -13.59 6.87 -22.80
N ASN A 141 -14.42 6.12 -23.54
CA ASN A 141 -15.42 6.72 -24.43
C ASN A 141 -16.61 7.30 -23.66
N LEU A 142 -16.97 6.72 -22.51
CA LEU A 142 -18.04 7.23 -21.63
C LEU A 142 -17.63 8.53 -20.94
N LEU A 143 -16.38 8.62 -20.48
CA LEU A 143 -15.81 9.84 -19.94
C LEU A 143 -15.66 10.94 -21.02
N LEU A 144 -15.25 10.56 -22.24
CA LEU A 144 -15.16 11.49 -23.37
C LEU A 144 -16.54 11.98 -23.85
N GLN A 145 -17.59 11.17 -23.68
CA GLN A 145 -18.99 11.53 -23.94
C GLN A 145 -19.64 12.36 -22.83
N GLY A 146 -18.93 12.62 -21.71
CA GLY A 146 -19.44 13.42 -20.59
C GLY A 146 -20.50 12.71 -19.74
N ASP A 147 -20.72 11.40 -19.94
CA ASP A 147 -21.63 10.60 -19.12
C ASP A 147 -20.91 10.09 -17.86
N PHE A 148 -20.62 11.05 -16.97
CA PHE A 148 -20.04 10.76 -15.66
C PHE A 148 -20.97 9.88 -14.82
N ALA A 149 -22.28 9.90 -15.08
CA ALA A 149 -23.26 9.09 -14.37
C ALA A 149 -23.15 7.62 -14.78
N GLY A 150 -23.09 7.30 -16.09
CA GLY A 150 -22.88 5.93 -16.58
C GLY A 150 -21.49 5.36 -16.26
N ALA A 151 -20.46 6.20 -16.23
CA ALA A 151 -19.13 5.80 -15.76
C ALA A 151 -19.10 5.52 -14.25
N ALA A 152 -19.76 6.35 -13.44
CA ALA A 152 -19.87 6.18 -12.00
C ALA A 152 -20.75 4.97 -11.63
N ASP A 153 -21.85 4.73 -12.34
CA ASP A 153 -22.76 3.60 -12.07
C ASP A 153 -22.11 2.24 -12.41
N ARG A 154 -21.20 2.21 -13.40
CA ARG A 154 -20.38 1.03 -13.71
C ARG A 154 -19.26 0.77 -12.71
N MET A 155 -18.64 1.84 -12.18
CA MET A 155 -17.70 1.71 -11.06
C MET A 155 -18.41 1.28 -9.76
N ARG A 156 -19.66 1.73 -9.56
CA ARG A 156 -20.54 1.30 -8.46
C ARG A 156 -20.92 -0.17 -8.54
N THR A 157 -21.08 -0.72 -9.74
CA THR A 157 -21.45 -2.15 -9.96
C THR A 157 -20.25 -3.11 -9.87
N SER A 158 -19.04 -2.63 -9.56
CA SER A 158 -17.82 -3.46 -9.54
C SER A 158 -17.47 -3.92 -8.13
N GLN A 159 -17.70 -5.22 -7.89
CA GLN A 159 -17.36 -6.01 -6.71
C GLN A 159 -17.71 -5.35 -5.37
N GLU A 160 -18.79 -5.81 -4.76
CA GLU A 160 -19.11 -5.48 -3.37
C GLU A 160 -18.41 -6.48 -2.43
N SER A 161 -18.12 -6.04 -1.21
CA SER A 161 -17.64 -6.91 -0.14
C SER A 161 -18.72 -7.95 0.20
N GLN A 162 -18.31 -9.18 0.50
CA GLN A 162 -19.25 -10.31 0.60
C GLN A 162 -20.14 -10.22 1.84
N ILE A 163 -19.65 -9.57 2.90
CA ILE A 163 -20.34 -9.51 4.18
C ILE A 163 -20.95 -8.13 4.42
N LEU A 164 -20.18 -7.05 4.23
CA LEU A 164 -20.70 -5.69 4.42
C LEU A 164 -21.43 -5.11 3.20
N GLY A 165 -21.28 -5.70 2.01
CA GLY A 165 -21.81 -5.12 0.77
C GLY A 165 -21.17 -3.76 0.43
N LEU A 166 -19.96 -3.48 0.94
CA LEU A 166 -19.30 -2.20 0.68
C LEU A 166 -18.70 -2.18 -0.73
N PRO A 167 -18.81 -1.07 -1.47
CA PRO A 167 -18.18 -0.93 -2.77
C PRO A 167 -16.65 -0.93 -2.63
N LEU A 168 -15.95 -1.79 -3.38
CA LEU A 168 -14.49 -1.96 -3.24
C LEU A 168 -13.65 -0.96 -4.05
N TRP A 169 -14.24 -0.27 -5.02
CA TRP A 169 -13.52 0.68 -5.87
C TRP A 169 -12.67 1.75 -5.12
N PRO A 170 -13.09 2.30 -3.95
CA PRO A 170 -12.26 3.27 -3.24
C PRO A 170 -10.97 2.64 -2.74
N THR A 171 -11.02 1.38 -2.31
CA THR A 171 -9.83 0.68 -1.80
C THR A 171 -8.80 0.48 -2.90
N TYR A 172 -9.23 0.21 -4.14
CA TYR A 172 -8.34 0.09 -5.30
C TYR A 172 -7.67 1.41 -5.67
N ILE A 173 -8.39 2.54 -5.62
CA ILE A 173 -7.81 3.86 -5.90
C ILE A 173 -6.77 4.22 -4.83
N VAL A 174 -7.11 4.00 -3.55
CA VAL A 174 -6.18 4.28 -2.46
C VAL A 174 -4.92 3.42 -2.60
N ALA A 175 -5.07 2.12 -2.89
CA ALA A 175 -3.94 1.23 -3.13
C ALA A 175 -3.09 1.69 -4.32
N GLU A 176 -3.71 2.09 -5.43
CA GLU A 176 -3.02 2.60 -6.62
C GLU A 176 -2.18 3.85 -6.30
N ILE A 177 -2.73 4.79 -5.54
CA ILE A 177 -2.00 6.00 -5.10
C ILE A 177 -0.79 5.62 -4.25
N CYS A 178 -0.95 4.71 -3.30
CA CYS A 178 0.16 4.25 -2.46
C CYS A 178 1.26 3.57 -3.29
N VAL A 179 0.90 2.72 -4.24
CA VAL A 179 1.85 2.04 -5.13
C VAL A 179 2.54 3.02 -6.08
N ALA A 180 1.82 4.02 -6.59
CA ALA A 180 2.42 5.07 -7.43
C ALA A 180 3.48 5.86 -6.66
N VAL A 181 3.18 6.25 -5.42
CA VAL A 181 4.16 6.91 -4.54
C VAL A 181 5.34 5.98 -4.24
N PHE A 182 5.08 4.71 -3.97
CA PHE A 182 6.12 3.70 -3.76
C PHE A 182 7.05 3.58 -4.98
N PHE A 183 6.50 3.53 -6.19
CA PHE A 183 7.28 3.46 -7.42
C PHE A 183 8.16 4.70 -7.63
N VAL A 184 7.62 5.91 -7.39
CA VAL A 184 8.39 7.16 -7.47
C VAL A 184 9.56 7.16 -6.48
N VAL A 185 9.30 6.73 -5.24
CA VAL A 185 10.34 6.61 -4.21
C VAL A 185 11.37 5.54 -4.59
N ALA A 186 10.94 4.43 -5.18
CA ALA A 186 11.83 3.37 -5.64
C ALA A 186 12.80 3.86 -6.73
N LEU A 187 12.29 4.60 -7.73
CA LEU A 187 13.12 5.21 -8.77
C LEU A 187 14.14 6.20 -8.18
N PHE A 188 13.73 6.99 -7.19
CA PHE A 188 14.64 7.90 -6.49
C PHE A 188 15.74 7.13 -5.74
N CYS A 189 15.41 6.03 -5.07
CA CYS A 189 16.40 5.17 -4.40
C CYS A 189 17.41 4.58 -5.40
N VAL A 190 16.94 4.05 -6.54
CA VAL A 190 17.80 3.54 -7.62
C VAL A 190 18.74 4.64 -8.13
N TRP A 191 18.21 5.83 -8.42
CA TRP A 191 19.02 6.98 -8.84
C TRP A 191 20.09 7.33 -7.80
N ARG A 192 19.71 7.40 -6.52
CA ARG A 192 20.61 7.68 -5.40
C ARG A 192 21.76 6.66 -5.33
N ARG A 193 21.48 5.37 -5.58
CA ARG A 193 22.51 4.31 -5.61
C ARG A 193 23.45 4.42 -6.80
N ILE A 194 22.91 4.65 -7.99
CA ILE A 194 23.71 4.82 -9.20
C ILE A 194 24.68 5.99 -9.01
N ARG A 195 24.22 7.11 -8.46
CA ARG A 195 25.07 8.26 -8.17
C ARG A 195 26.18 7.95 -7.16
N ALA A 196 25.89 7.16 -6.14
CA ALA A 196 26.88 6.72 -5.15
C ALA A 196 27.91 5.72 -5.71
N LEU A 197 27.58 5.00 -6.78
CA LEU A 197 28.53 4.16 -7.52
C LEU A 197 29.42 4.98 -8.45
N LEU A 198 28.84 5.97 -9.13
CA LEU A 198 29.52 6.88 -10.07
C LEU A 198 30.39 7.94 -9.39
N SER A 199 30.14 8.22 -8.11
CA SER A 199 30.99 9.08 -7.28
C SER A 199 31.86 8.16 -6.42
N PRO A 200 32.94 7.55 -6.95
CA PRO A 200 33.89 6.85 -6.11
C PRO A 200 34.45 7.88 -5.15
N SER A 201 34.07 7.80 -3.88
CA SER A 201 34.88 8.39 -2.83
C SER A 201 36.29 7.82 -2.99
N THR A 202 37.21 8.67 -3.39
CA THR A 202 38.63 8.56 -3.07
C THR A 202 38.77 8.25 -1.60
N THR A 203 38.96 6.98 -1.30
CA THR A 203 39.67 6.51 -0.12
C THR A 203 40.45 5.30 -0.60
N GLU A 204 41.56 5.59 -1.27
CA GLU A 204 42.80 4.97 -0.81
C GLU A 204 43.08 5.52 0.58
N VAL A 205 43.18 4.60 1.53
CA VAL A 205 44.17 4.42 2.61
C VAL A 205 43.52 3.52 3.65
#